data_AF-A0A3P6QE63-F1
#
_entry.id   AF-A0A3P6QE63-F1
#
_cell.length_a   1.000
_cell.length_b   1.000
_cell.length_c   1.000
_cell.angle_alpha   90.00
_cell.angle_beta   90.00
_cell.angle_gamma   90.00
#
_symmetry.space_group_name_H-M   'P 1'
#
loop_
_entity.id
_entity.type
_entity.pdbx_description
1 polymer ?
#
loop_
_entity_poly.entity_id
_entity_poly.type
_entity_poly.pdbx_seq_one_letter_code
_entity_poly.pdbx_strand_id
1 'polypeptide(L)'
;MLDEFAANKYKNEKAVLEIMNEEGRSNYYVTFFRLITSGHLRENADEYEGFIDGGRTVVQFCQSEVEPVYKDCDHLAIIALTKAIGVSIRIEYMDRTTAPDHGWFYDFIVEKKPPRHFFLYRPGHYDILYKT
;
A
#
# COMPACT_ATOMS: atom_id res chain seq x y z
N MET A 1 13.19 11.64 -10.77
CA MET A 1 11.96 12.07 -10.04
C MET A 1 12.10 11.76 -8.55
N LEU A 2 12.35 10.49 -8.17
CA LEU A 2 12.75 10.14 -6.79
C LEU A 2 14.01 10.90 -6.34
N ASP A 3 14.98 11.10 -7.24
CA ASP A 3 16.18 11.91 -6.95
C ASP A 3 15.88 13.36 -6.59
N GLU A 4 14.74 13.90 -7.04
CA GLU A 4 14.35 15.28 -6.75
C GLU A 4 13.79 15.41 -5.35
N PHE A 5 13.04 14.40 -4.90
CA PHE A 5 12.67 14.24 -3.50
C PHE A 5 13.89 14.02 -2.61
N ALA A 6 14.80 13.11 -3.01
CA ALA A 6 16.03 12.85 -2.26
C ALA A 6 16.95 14.08 -2.18
N ALA A 7 17.00 14.90 -3.23
CA ALA A 7 17.74 16.15 -3.27
C ALA A 7 17.00 17.33 -2.59
N ASN A 8 15.86 17.08 -1.94
CA ASN A 8 15.04 18.09 -1.27
C ASN A 8 14.71 19.30 -2.16
N LYS A 9 14.46 19.06 -3.46
CA LYS A 9 14.13 20.14 -4.41
C LYS A 9 12.79 20.82 -4.09
N TYR A 10 11.89 20.12 -3.41
CA TYR A 10 10.56 20.60 -3.03
C TYR A 10 10.59 21.20 -1.63
N LYS A 11 10.67 22.53 -1.57
CA LYS A 11 11.02 23.28 -0.36
C LYS A 11 9.92 23.36 0.70
N ASN A 12 8.68 22.99 0.37
CA ASN A 12 7.54 23.05 1.28
C ASN A 12 6.46 22.02 0.90
N GLU A 13 5.54 21.80 1.84
CA GLU A 13 4.41 20.86 1.69
C GLU A 13 3.55 21.16 0.46
N LYS A 14 3.26 22.44 0.19
CA LYS A 14 2.44 22.84 -0.96
C LYS A 14 3.05 22.38 -2.28
N ALA A 15 4.37 22.55 -2.46
CA ALA A 15 5.07 22.11 -3.65
C ALA A 15 5.03 20.58 -3.80
N VAL A 16 5.14 19.83 -2.70
CA VAL A 16 5.00 18.37 -2.72
C VAL A 16 3.58 17.96 -3.13
N LEU A 17 2.56 18.59 -2.54
CA LEU A 17 1.15 18.32 -2.86
C LEU A 17 0.83 18.60 -4.33
N GLU A 18 1.30 19.72 -4.88
CA GLU A 18 1.09 20.06 -6.30
C GLU A 18 1.64 18.96 -7.23
N ILE A 19 2.78 18.39 -6.89
CA ILE A 19 3.47 17.38 -7.69
C ILE A 19 2.83 16.00 -7.55
N MET A 20 2.40 15.66 -6.35
CA MET A 20 1.66 14.41 -6.11
C MET A 20 0.27 14.42 -6.75
N ASN A 21 -0.27 15.60 -7.08
CA ASN A 21 -1.53 15.77 -7.82
C ASN A 21 -1.34 15.94 -9.34
N GLU A 22 -0.11 16.00 -9.84
CA GLU A 22 0.13 15.94 -11.28
C GLU A 22 -0.02 14.49 -11.76
N GLU A 23 -1.04 14.21 -12.55
CA GLU A 23 -1.45 12.86 -12.95
C GLU A 23 -0.28 11.98 -13.42
N GLY A 24 0.54 12.47 -14.35
CA GLY A 24 1.68 11.71 -14.87
C GLY A 24 2.72 11.36 -13.81
N ARG A 25 2.99 12.27 -12.87
CA ARG A 25 3.94 12.03 -11.77
C ARG A 25 3.35 11.12 -10.71
N SER A 26 2.10 11.36 -10.33
CA SER A 26 1.38 10.52 -9.37
C SER A 26 1.31 9.07 -9.84
N ASN A 27 0.89 8.85 -11.09
CA ASN A 27 0.80 7.52 -11.69
C ASN A 27 2.17 6.83 -11.80
N TYR A 28 3.25 7.59 -12.02
CA TYR A 28 4.61 7.04 -12.03
C TYR A 28 4.99 6.47 -10.65
N TYR A 29 4.70 7.18 -9.56
CA TYR A 29 4.95 6.69 -8.20
C TYR A 29 4.08 5.49 -7.85
N VAL A 30 2.80 5.50 -8.21
CA VAL A 30 1.92 4.34 -8.02
C VAL A 30 2.47 3.11 -8.73
N THR A 31 2.90 3.27 -9.99
CA THR A 31 3.51 2.17 -10.76
C THR A 31 4.80 1.67 -10.12
N PHE A 32 5.65 2.57 -9.64
CA PHE A 32 6.88 2.20 -8.93
C PHE A 32 6.59 1.34 -7.69
N PHE A 33 5.63 1.73 -6.85
CA PHE A 33 5.25 0.92 -5.70
C PHE A 33 4.61 -0.42 -6.08
N ARG A 34 3.82 -0.48 -7.17
CA ARG A 34 3.31 -1.77 -7.69
C ARG A 34 4.44 -2.71 -8.09
N LEU A 35 5.50 -2.20 -8.73
CA LEU A 35 6.66 -3.00 -9.10
C LEU A 35 7.46 -3.46 -7.88
N ILE A 36 7.60 -2.61 -6.85
CA ILE A 36 8.20 -3.03 -5.57
C ILE A 36 7.40 -4.17 -4.95
N THR A 37 6.06 -4.05 -4.89
CA THR A 37 5.18 -5.10 -4.35
C THR A 37 5.32 -6.40 -5.14
N SER A 38 5.31 -6.33 -6.48
CA SER A 38 5.52 -7.50 -7.36
C SER A 38 6.88 -8.15 -7.12
N GLY A 39 7.94 -7.35 -7.04
CA GLY A 39 9.30 -7.81 -6.75
C GLY A 39 9.37 -8.55 -5.42
N HIS A 40 8.85 -7.95 -4.35
CA HIS A 40 8.85 -8.56 -3.02
C HIS A 40 8.07 -9.87 -2.96
N LEU A 41 6.90 -9.94 -3.61
CA LEU A 41 6.12 -11.18 -3.69
C LEU A 41 6.93 -12.28 -4.39
N ARG A 42 7.59 -11.96 -5.51
CA ARG A 42 8.37 -12.94 -6.29
C ARG A 42 9.64 -13.40 -5.60
N GLU A 43 10.32 -12.50 -4.88
CA GLU A 43 11.54 -12.82 -4.13
C GLU A 43 11.27 -13.76 -2.95
N ASN A 44 10.05 -13.75 -2.40
CA ASN A 44 9.65 -14.54 -1.25
C ASN A 44 8.44 -15.43 -1.61
N ALA A 45 8.46 -16.00 -2.82
CA ALA A 45 7.32 -16.70 -3.41
C ALA A 45 6.82 -17.88 -2.56
N ASP A 46 7.74 -18.59 -1.92
CA ASP A 46 7.48 -19.70 -1.00
C ASP A 46 6.66 -19.28 0.24
N GLU A 47 6.81 -18.04 0.71
CA GLU A 47 6.00 -17.50 1.80
C GLU A 47 4.56 -17.17 1.35
N TYR A 48 4.35 -16.87 0.07
CA TYR A 48 3.10 -16.27 -0.42
C TYR A 48 2.23 -17.20 -1.27
N GLU A 49 2.81 -18.25 -1.86
CA GLU A 49 2.10 -19.12 -2.80
C GLU A 49 0.82 -19.75 -2.22
N GLY A 50 0.83 -20.09 -0.93
CA GLY A 50 -0.32 -20.67 -0.23
C GLY A 50 -1.51 -19.74 -0.04
N PHE A 51 -1.34 -18.43 -0.27
CA PHE A 51 -2.39 -17.42 -0.15
C PHE A 51 -2.98 -16.98 -1.50
N ILE A 52 -2.49 -17.56 -2.61
CA ILE A 52 -2.93 -17.19 -3.96
C ILE A 52 -4.02 -18.14 -4.44
N ASP A 53 -5.21 -17.59 -4.67
CA ASP A 53 -6.34 -18.36 -5.14
C ASP A 53 -6.25 -18.76 -6.62
N GLY A 54 -6.95 -19.84 -6.95
CA GLY A 54 -7.20 -20.27 -8.34
C GLY A 54 -6.05 -21.05 -8.98
N GLY A 55 -5.12 -21.59 -8.20
CA GLY A 55 -4.01 -22.40 -8.72
C GLY A 55 -2.99 -21.61 -9.55
N ARG A 56 -2.97 -20.28 -9.39
CA ARG A 56 -2.02 -19.40 -10.06
C ARG A 56 -0.67 -19.43 -9.35
N THR A 57 0.41 -19.28 -10.12
CA THR A 57 1.73 -19.01 -9.52
C THR A 57 1.82 -17.58 -9.01
N VAL A 58 2.77 -17.30 -8.12
CA VAL A 58 3.07 -15.93 -7.64
C VAL A 58 3.36 -14.98 -8.81
N VAL A 59 4.06 -15.45 -9.84
CA VAL A 59 4.34 -14.65 -11.04
C VAL A 59 3.05 -14.27 -11.77
N GLN A 60 2.16 -15.24 -12.00
CA GLN A 60 0.87 -15.01 -12.67
C GLN A 60 -0.03 -14.08 -11.86
N PHE A 61 -0.08 -14.25 -10.54
CA PHE A 61 -0.79 -13.33 -9.64
C PHE A 61 -0.23 -11.91 -9.76
N CYS A 62 1.09 -11.74 -9.69
CA CYS A 62 1.71 -10.42 -9.82
C CYS A 62 1.35 -9.73 -11.14
N GLN A 63 1.43 -10.46 -12.26
CA GLN A 63 1.13 -9.91 -13.60
C GLN A 63 -0.34 -9.54 -13.80
N SER A 64 -1.27 -10.22 -13.12
CA SER A 64 -2.72 -10.02 -13.32
C SER A 64 -3.38 -9.15 -12.25
N GLU A 65 -2.87 -9.16 -11.02
CA GLU A 65 -3.50 -8.49 -9.87
C GLU A 65 -2.67 -7.33 -9.29
N VAL A 66 -1.34 -7.33 -9.44
CA VAL A 66 -0.47 -6.35 -8.76
C VAL A 66 0.08 -5.29 -9.72
N GLU A 67 0.71 -5.73 -10.81
CA GLU A 67 1.38 -4.87 -11.79
C GLU A 67 0.45 -3.96 -12.59
N PRO A 68 -0.77 -4.38 -12.99
CA PRO A 68 -1.66 -3.52 -13.76
C PRO A 68 -2.07 -2.26 -12.97
N VAL A 69 -1.99 -1.10 -13.63
CA VAL A 69 -2.52 0.16 -13.09
C VAL A 69 -4.05 0.07 -13.04
N TYR A 70 -4.68 0.75 -12.08
CA TYR A 70 -6.14 0.76 -11.83
C TYR A 70 -6.74 -0.56 -11.31
N LYS A 71 -5.89 -1.50 -10.89
CA LYS A 71 -6.31 -2.73 -10.22
C LYS A 71 -6.31 -2.54 -8.70
N ASP A 72 -7.39 -2.94 -8.03
CA ASP A 72 -7.49 -2.82 -6.58
C ASP A 72 -6.41 -3.63 -5.87
N CYS A 73 -5.86 -3.09 -4.78
CA CYS A 73 -4.92 -3.79 -3.92
C CYS A 73 -5.69 -4.62 -2.89
N ASP A 74 -5.45 -5.93 -2.88
CA ASP A 74 -5.98 -6.83 -1.86
C ASP A 74 -5.09 -6.87 -0.60
N HIS A 75 -5.49 -7.69 0.37
CA HIS A 75 -4.79 -7.84 1.63
C HIS A 75 -3.34 -8.35 1.45
N LEU A 76 -3.13 -9.25 0.48
CA LEU A 76 -1.81 -9.82 0.19
C LEU A 76 -0.85 -8.76 -0.38
N ALA A 77 -1.33 -7.92 -1.29
CA ALA A 77 -0.58 -6.80 -1.84
C ALA A 77 -0.21 -5.76 -0.76
N ILE A 78 -1.10 -5.50 0.21
CA ILE A 78 -0.82 -4.59 1.33
C ILE A 78 0.28 -5.15 2.23
N ILE A 79 0.22 -6.44 2.58
CA ILE A 79 1.27 -7.12 3.36
C ILE A 79 2.61 -7.03 2.64
N ALA A 80 2.63 -7.37 1.35
CA ALA A 80 3.86 -7.35 0.57
C ALA A 80 4.45 -5.94 0.44
N LEU A 81 3.63 -4.92 0.16
CA LEU A 81 4.11 -3.55 0.06
C LEU A 81 4.69 -3.05 1.39
N THR A 82 3.95 -3.24 2.49
CA THR A 82 4.37 -2.76 3.83
C THR A 82 5.68 -3.39 4.27
N LYS A 83 5.84 -4.71 4.07
CA LYS A 83 7.10 -5.42 4.29
C LYS A 83 8.22 -4.89 3.39
N ALA A 84 7.97 -4.74 2.09
CA ALA A 84 8.97 -4.31 1.11
C ALA A 84 9.55 -2.92 1.42
N ILE A 85 8.70 -1.99 1.88
CA ILE A 85 9.13 -0.61 2.19
C ILE A 85 9.51 -0.42 3.68
N GLY A 86 9.37 -1.44 4.52
CA GLY A 86 9.72 -1.37 5.95
C GLY A 86 8.82 -0.46 6.79
N VAL A 87 7.56 -0.24 6.38
CA VAL A 87 6.63 0.71 7.03
C VAL A 87 5.42 -0.02 7.59
N SER A 88 5.16 0.18 8.89
CA SER A 88 3.95 -0.32 9.54
C SER A 88 2.79 0.66 9.39
N ILE A 89 1.60 0.13 9.08
CA ILE A 89 0.38 0.91 8.87
C ILE A 89 -0.81 0.31 9.64
N ARG A 90 -1.82 1.13 9.90
CA ARG A 90 -3.12 0.70 10.41
C ARG A 90 -4.19 1.04 9.39
N ILE A 91 -5.10 0.11 9.16
CA ILE A 91 -6.30 0.33 8.36
C ILE A 91 -7.52 0.19 9.27
N GLU A 92 -8.27 1.28 9.41
CA GLU A 92 -9.54 1.32 10.13
C GLU A 92 -10.68 1.05 9.14
N TYR A 93 -11.58 0.11 9.47
CA TYR A 93 -12.65 -0.34 8.61
C TYR A 93 -13.94 0.37 9.01
N MET A 94 -14.50 1.15 8.09
CA MET A 94 -15.80 1.78 8.26
C MET A 94 -16.90 0.76 7.99
N ASP A 95 -17.21 -0.05 9.00
CA ASP A 95 -18.33 -0.99 8.96
C ASP A 95 -19.58 -0.40 9.64
N ARG A 96 -20.75 -0.78 9.15
CA ARG A 96 -22.07 -0.48 9.74
C ARG A 96 -22.44 -1.45 10.88
N THR A 97 -21.60 -2.45 11.15
CA THR A 97 -21.80 -3.37 12.27
C THR A 97 -21.47 -2.69 13.60
N THR A 98 -22.08 -3.17 14.69
CA THR A 98 -21.75 -2.73 16.05
C THR A 98 -20.33 -3.19 16.36
N ALA A 99 -19.35 -2.33 16.08
CA ALA A 99 -17.98 -2.59 16.47
C ALA A 99 -17.84 -2.43 18.00
N PRO A 100 -16.98 -3.23 18.66
CA PRO A 100 -16.52 -2.93 20.02
C PRO A 100 -15.86 -1.54 20.05
N ASP A 101 -15.76 -0.93 21.24
CA ASP A 101 -15.18 0.39 21.46
C ASP A 101 -14.00 0.68 20.49
N HIS A 102 -14.18 1.70 19.65
CA HIS A 102 -13.23 2.24 18.65
C HIS A 102 -13.21 1.64 17.23
N GLY A 103 -14.17 0.78 16.85
CA GLY A 103 -14.27 0.32 15.44
C GLY A 103 -13.38 -0.89 15.13
N TRP A 104 -13.56 -1.48 13.94
CA TRP A 104 -12.68 -2.55 13.46
C TRP A 104 -11.42 -1.96 12.82
N PHE A 105 -10.25 -2.47 13.17
CA PHE A 105 -9.00 -2.10 12.51
C PHE A 105 -8.08 -3.31 12.32
N TYR A 106 -7.15 -3.20 11.37
CA TYR A 106 -6.07 -4.15 11.17
C TYR A 106 -4.72 -3.44 11.17
N ASP A 107 -3.77 -3.98 11.92
CA ASP A 107 -2.40 -3.50 11.99
C ASP A 107 -1.46 -4.37 11.15
N PHE A 108 -0.85 -3.77 10.13
CA PHE A 108 0.21 -4.38 9.34
C PHE A 108 1.56 -4.03 9.98
N ILE A 109 1.97 -4.83 10.96
CA ILE A 109 3.19 -4.60 11.74
C ILE A 109 4.41 -5.16 11.02
N VAL A 110 5.40 -4.30 10.82
CA VAL A 110 6.70 -4.63 10.21
C VAL A 110 7.79 -4.44 11.25
N GLU A 111 8.62 -5.45 11.46
CA GLU A 111 9.75 -5.42 12.41
C GLU A 111 9.37 -4.99 13.85
N LYS A 112 8.16 -5.33 14.30
CA LYS A 112 7.61 -4.94 15.62
C LYS A 112 7.53 -3.41 15.84
N LYS A 113 7.59 -2.61 14.77
CA LYS A 113 7.40 -1.15 14.83
C LYS A 113 5.91 -0.83 14.84
N PRO A 114 5.42 0.09 15.70
CA PRO A 114 4.02 0.46 15.71
C PRO A 114 3.63 1.22 14.43
N PRO A 115 2.34 1.22 14.03
CA PRO A 115 1.87 1.95 12.86
C PRO A 115 2.19 3.44 12.94
N ARG A 116 2.72 4.00 11.85
CA ARG A 116 2.98 5.45 11.71
C ARG A 116 2.03 6.15 10.75
N HIS A 117 1.40 5.39 9.86
CA HIS A 117 0.42 5.88 8.89
C HIS A 117 -0.89 5.15 9.11
N PHE A 118 -1.99 5.90 9.05
CA PHE A 118 -3.33 5.44 9.36
C PHE A 118 -4.20 5.67 8.13
N PHE A 119 -5.03 4.69 7.79
CA PHE A 119 -5.92 4.74 6.64
C PHE A 119 -7.34 4.37 7.06
N LEU A 120 -8.32 4.97 6.41
CA LEU A 120 -9.71 4.57 6.48
C LEU A 120 -10.05 3.73 5.26
N TYR A 121 -10.50 2.50 5.46
CA TYR A 121 -11.10 1.69 4.41
C TYR A 121 -12.63 1.83 4.43
N ARG A 122 -13.16 2.17 3.26
CA ARG A 122 -14.58 2.08 2.90
C ARG A 122 -14.66 1.10 1.71
N PRO A 123 -15.78 0.39 1.48
CA PRO A 123 -15.85 -0.58 0.38
C PRO A 123 -15.35 -0.01 -0.96
N GLY A 124 -14.21 -0.51 -1.44
CA GLY A 124 -13.55 -0.08 -2.68
C GLY A 124 -12.72 1.21 -2.60
N HIS A 125 -12.47 1.80 -1.43
CA HIS A 125 -11.77 3.08 -1.31
C HIS A 125 -10.94 3.22 -0.04
N TYR A 126 -9.76 3.81 -0.16
CA TYR A 126 -8.86 4.12 0.96
C TYR A 126 -8.61 5.63 1.06
N ASP A 127 -8.72 6.17 2.27
CA ASP A 127 -8.38 7.56 2.59
C ASP A 127 -7.29 7.61 3.66
N ILE A 128 -6.50 8.69 3.70
CA ILE A 128 -5.49 8.91 4.74
C ILE A 128 -6.16 9.49 5.99
N LEU A 129 -5.84 8.92 7.16
CA LEU A 129 -6.23 9.42 8.47
C LEU A 129 -5.04 10.08 9.17
N TYR A 130 -5.30 11.25 9.76
CA TYR A 130 -4.34 11.95 10.63
C TYR A 130 -4.82 11.83 12.07
N LYS A 131 -3.99 11.24 12.93
CA LYS A 131 -4.27 11.24 14.36
C LYS A 131 -4.16 12.66 14.91
N THR A 132 -5.12 13.01 15.76
CA THR A 132 -5.13 14.26 16.54
C THR A 132 -4.27 14.13 17.79
#